data_AF-A0A5S3SAK9-F1
#
_entry.id   AF-A0A5S3SAK9-F1
#
_cell.length_a   1.000
_cell.length_b   1.000
_cell.length_c   1.000
_cell.angle_alpha   90.00
_cell.angle_beta   90.00
_cell.angle_gamma   90.00
#
_symmetry.space_group_name_H-M   'P 1'
#
loop_
_entity.id
_entity.type
_entity.pdbx_description
1 polymer ?
#
loop_
_entity_poly.entity_id
_entity_poly.type
_entity_poly.pdbx_seq_one_letter_code
_entity_poly.pdbx_strand_id
1 'polypeptide(L)'
;LSSNLGFIHVPTVPPEDAEDSTRQSMGQTAEQMAKTHNISREDQDALAHRSHSLATQAWADGKLKDEVMTAPLPPYKSFIEEANNNRKNSRVEGYARS
;
A
#
# COMPACT_ATOMS: atom_id res chain seq x y z
N LEU A 1 8.38 26.06 -44.20
CA LEU A 1 8.48 24.70 -43.63
C LEU A 1 8.47 24.83 -42.11
N SER A 2 7.30 24.99 -41.49
CA SER A 2 7.16 25.02 -40.03
C SER A 2 6.49 23.72 -39.59
N SER A 3 7.28 22.82 -39.05
CA SER A 3 6.83 21.55 -38.48
C SER A 3 6.28 21.78 -37.08
N ASN A 4 4.96 21.65 -36.92
CA ASN A 4 4.30 21.50 -35.64
C ASN A 4 4.72 20.16 -35.01
N LEU A 5 5.66 20.18 -34.06
CA LEU A 5 5.83 19.06 -33.13
C LEU A 5 4.72 19.15 -32.06
N GLY A 6 3.57 18.55 -32.35
CA GLY A 6 2.56 18.28 -31.34
C GLY A 6 3.07 17.20 -30.39
N PHE A 7 3.06 17.46 -29.09
CA PHE A 7 3.29 16.45 -28.06
C PHE A 7 2.31 15.29 -28.28
N ILE A 8 2.83 14.08 -28.50
CA ILE A 8 2.01 12.85 -28.48
C ILE A 8 1.64 12.60 -27.02
N HIS A 9 0.41 12.96 -26.64
CA HIS A 9 -0.16 12.53 -25.37
C HIS A 9 -0.48 11.03 -25.48
N VAL A 10 0.36 10.20 -24.85
CA VAL A 10 0.07 8.78 -24.64
C VAL A 10 -0.88 8.71 -23.45
N PRO A 11 -2.17 8.35 -23.63
CA PRO A 11 -3.04 8.13 -22.49
C PRO A 11 -2.51 6.96 -21.67
N THR A 12 -2.34 7.17 -20.36
CA THR A 12 -2.04 6.08 -19.43
C THR A 12 -3.29 5.22 -19.32
N VAL A 13 -3.31 4.09 -20.03
CA VAL A 13 -4.32 3.05 -19.78
C VAL A 13 -4.06 2.54 -18.35
N PRO A 14 -5.06 2.56 -17.44
CA PRO A 14 -4.88 1.96 -16.13
C PRO A 14 -4.55 0.48 -16.32
N PRO A 15 -3.59 -0.08 -15.57
CA PRO A 15 -3.28 -1.50 -15.66
C PRO A 15 -4.54 -2.31 -15.37
N GLU A 16 -4.76 -3.38 -16.13
CA GLU A 16 -5.84 -4.31 -15.87
C GLU A 16 -5.61 -4.97 -14.50
N ASP A 17 -6.66 -5.05 -13.67
CA ASP A 17 -6.56 -5.57 -12.30
C ASP A 17 -6.21 -7.07 -12.23
N ALA A 18 -6.30 -7.76 -13.38
CA ALA A 18 -5.95 -9.15 -13.56
C ALA A 18 -4.65 -9.28 -14.35
N GLU A 19 -3.78 -10.19 -13.93
CA GLU A 19 -2.56 -10.50 -14.68
C GLU A 19 -2.92 -11.20 -16.01
N ASP A 20 -2.35 -10.74 -17.12
CA ASP A 20 -2.66 -11.22 -18.48
C ASP A 20 -2.52 -12.75 -18.65
N SER A 21 -1.58 -13.37 -17.95
CA SER A 21 -1.25 -14.79 -18.12
C SER A 21 -2.17 -15.73 -17.34
N THR A 22 -2.55 -15.33 -16.12
CA THR A 22 -3.40 -16.13 -15.22
C THR A 22 -4.86 -15.71 -15.25
N ARG A 23 -5.14 -14.49 -15.74
CA ARG A 23 -6.43 -13.77 -15.62
C ARG A 23 -6.94 -13.71 -14.18
N GLN A 24 -6.05 -13.81 -13.20
CA GLN A 24 -6.37 -13.67 -11.80
C GLN A 24 -6.00 -12.28 -11.34
N SER A 25 -6.83 -11.71 -10.46
CA SER A 25 -6.41 -10.53 -9.73
C SER A 25 -5.33 -10.87 -8.69
N MET A 26 -4.57 -9.86 -8.27
CA MET A 26 -3.58 -10.03 -7.20
C MET A 26 -4.20 -10.61 -5.92
N GLY A 27 -5.43 -10.19 -5.57
CA GLY A 27 -6.14 -10.71 -4.40
C GLY A 27 -6.50 -12.20 -4.52
N GLN A 28 -6.97 -12.62 -5.71
CA GLN A 28 -7.29 -14.03 -5.96
C GLN A 28 -6.05 -14.92 -5.90
N THR A 29 -4.93 -14.44 -6.44
CA THR A 29 -3.64 -15.14 -6.38
C THR A 29 -3.17 -15.28 -4.92
N ALA A 30 -3.30 -14.23 -4.11
CA ALA A 30 -2.97 -14.26 -2.69
C ALA A 30 -3.83 -15.27 -1.91
N GLU A 31 -5.14 -15.31 -2.17
CA GLU A 31 -6.03 -16.32 -1.58
C GLU A 31 -5.66 -17.75 -1.99
N GLN A 32 -5.31 -17.95 -3.26
CA GLN A 32 -4.88 -19.27 -3.75
C GLN A 32 -3.62 -19.72 -3.02
N MET A 33 -2.62 -18.84 -2.89
CA MET A 33 -1.39 -19.11 -2.14
C MET A 33 -1.70 -19.49 -0.68
N ALA A 34 -2.56 -18.72 0.00
CA ALA A 34 -2.96 -19.01 1.37
C ALA A 34 -3.61 -20.40 1.50
N LYS A 35 -4.50 -20.77 0.56
CA LYS A 35 -5.13 -22.10 0.51
C LYS A 35 -4.10 -23.21 0.26
N THR A 36 -3.21 -23.04 -0.72
CA THR A 36 -2.18 -24.03 -1.07
C THR A 36 -1.22 -24.31 0.09
N HIS A 37 -0.90 -23.29 0.88
CA HIS A 37 0.02 -23.40 2.02
C HIS A 37 -0.69 -23.58 3.38
N ASN A 38 -2.01 -23.78 3.40
CA ASN A 38 -2.82 -23.92 4.61
C ASN A 38 -2.63 -22.77 5.62
N ILE A 39 -2.49 -21.54 5.12
CA ILE A 39 -2.37 -20.35 5.96
C ILE A 39 -3.77 -19.96 6.43
N SER A 40 -4.00 -20.07 7.74
CA SER A 40 -5.30 -19.76 8.34
C SER A 40 -5.63 -18.27 8.24
N ARG A 41 -6.91 -17.92 8.39
CA ARG A 41 -7.33 -16.52 8.44
C ARG A 41 -6.72 -15.82 9.66
N GLU A 42 -6.66 -16.54 10.77
CA GLU A 42 -6.08 -16.07 12.03
C GLU A 42 -4.60 -15.74 11.87
N ASP A 43 -3.84 -16.54 11.11
CA ASP A 43 -2.42 -16.28 10.84
C ASP A 43 -2.23 -15.07 9.93
N GLN A 44 -3.09 -14.90 8.93
CA GLN A 44 -3.08 -13.71 8.06
C GLN A 44 -3.37 -12.44 8.87
N ASP A 45 -4.36 -12.49 9.75
CA ASP A 45 -4.73 -11.37 10.63
C ASP A 45 -3.63 -11.07 11.66
N ALA A 46 -3.00 -12.10 12.22
CA ALA A 46 -1.88 -11.94 13.15
C ALA A 46 -0.67 -11.28 12.47
N LEU A 47 -0.37 -11.64 11.22
CA LEU A 47 0.67 -11.00 10.42
C LEU A 47 0.34 -9.53 10.16
N ALA A 48 -0.90 -9.23 9.77
CA ALA A 48 -1.35 -7.86 9.52
C ALA A 48 -1.25 -6.98 10.79
N HIS A 49 -1.72 -7.49 11.92
CA HIS A 49 -1.59 -6.82 13.21
C HIS A 49 -0.13 -6.54 13.56
N ARG A 50 0.73 -7.58 13.51
CA ARG A 50 2.16 -7.45 13.79
C ARG A 50 2.83 -6.40 12.89
N SER A 51 2.51 -6.41 11.60
CA SER A 51 3.03 -5.41 10.64
C SER A 51 2.69 -3.99 11.07
N HIS A 52 1.42 -3.71 11.40
CA HIS A 52 0.99 -2.39 11.85
C HIS A 52 1.58 -1.97 13.20
N SER A 53 1.72 -2.89 14.15
CA SER A 53 2.37 -2.62 15.43
C SER A 53 3.84 -2.23 15.23
N LEU A 54 4.58 -2.97 14.40
CA LEU A 54 5.98 -2.69 14.10
C LEU A 54 6.17 -1.38 13.34
N ALA A 55 5.31 -1.10 12.35
CA ALA A 55 5.35 0.16 11.64
C ALA A 55 5.12 1.36 12.58
N THR A 56 4.13 1.26 13.48
CA THR A 56 3.86 2.30 14.49
C THR A 56 5.06 2.49 15.42
N GLN A 57 5.68 1.39 15.86
CA GLN A 57 6.86 1.44 16.71
C GLN A 57 8.07 2.05 15.97
N ALA A 58 8.32 1.70 14.71
CA ALA A 58 9.44 2.25 13.94
C ALA A 58 9.33 3.77 13.76
N TRP A 59 8.11 4.27 13.58
CA TRP A 59 7.83 5.70 13.59
C TRP A 59 8.07 6.34 14.96
N ALA A 60 7.56 5.75 16.04
CA ALA A 60 7.76 6.25 17.40
C ALA A 60 9.23 6.27 17.82
N ASP A 61 10.00 5.24 17.44
CA ASP A 61 11.44 5.12 17.68
C ASP A 61 12.26 6.08 16.80
N GLY A 62 11.63 6.74 15.82
CA GLY A 62 12.29 7.67 14.90
C GLY A 62 13.18 7.01 13.86
N LYS A 63 13.07 5.69 13.64
CA LYS A 63 13.91 4.93 12.70
C LYS A 63 13.77 5.36 11.24
N LEU A 64 12.63 5.98 10.91
CA LEU A 64 12.29 6.42 9.55
C LEU A 64 12.59 7.90 9.30
N LYS A 65 13.08 8.64 10.30
CA LYS A 65 13.30 10.10 10.21
C LYS A 65 14.33 10.48 9.15
N ASP A 66 15.34 9.64 8.93
CA ASP A 66 16.41 9.92 7.98
C ASP A 66 16.04 9.50 6.54
N GLU A 67 14.99 8.68 6.37
CA GLU A 67 14.58 8.13 5.08
C GLU A 67 13.30 8.78 4.52
N VAL A 68 12.42 9.29 5.39
CA VAL A 68 11.15 9.87 4.98
C VAL A 68 11.22 11.39 4.90
N MET A 69 10.95 11.93 3.71
CA MET A 69 10.92 13.37 3.47
C MET A 69 9.52 13.93 3.69
N THR A 70 9.46 15.10 4.33
CA THR A 70 8.24 15.87 4.50
C THR A 70 7.70 16.37 3.16
N ALA A 71 6.45 16.01 2.84
CA ALA A 71 5.79 16.44 1.62
C ALA A 71 4.91 17.68 1.88
N PRO A 72 5.17 18.83 1.23
CA PRO A 72 4.30 19.99 1.30
C PRO A 72 3.09 19.81 0.37
N LEU A 73 1.88 19.99 0.88
CA LEU A 73 0.66 19.88 0.08
C LEU A 73 0.18 21.26 -0.38
N PRO A 74 -0.15 21.49 -1.66
CA PRO A 74 -0.83 22.71 -2.10
C PRO A 74 -2.09 22.97 -1.25
N PRO A 75 -2.34 24.19 -0.75
CA PRO A 75 -1.68 25.48 -1.01
C PRO A 75 -0.46 25.79 -0.10
N TYR A 76 0.33 24.78 0.25
CA TYR A 76 1.57 24.82 1.03
C TYR A 76 1.43 25.38 2.44
N LYS A 77 0.24 25.20 3.03
CA LYS A 77 -0.06 25.57 4.43
C LYS A 77 0.10 24.41 5.41
N SER A 78 0.22 23.19 4.90
CA SER A 78 0.35 21.97 5.69
C SER A 78 1.38 21.05 5.08
N PHE A 79 1.98 20.26 5.95
CA PHE A 79 3.03 19.31 5.64
C PHE A 79 2.61 17.93 6.11
N ILE A 80 2.91 16.90 5.32
CA ILE A 80 2.76 15.50 5.73
C ILE A 80 4.16 14.96 6.03
N GLU A 81 4.40 14.60 7.29
CA GLU A 81 5.68 14.07 7.78
C GLU A 81 5.63 12.56 8.00
N GLU A 82 4.44 12.01 8.25
CA GLU A 82 4.25 10.60 8.55
C GLU A 82 3.26 9.95 7.58
N ALA A 83 3.44 8.65 7.34
CA ALA A 83 2.53 7.88 6.53
C ALA A 83 1.13 7.77 7.17
N ASN A 84 0.10 8.10 6.40
CA ASN A 84 -1.30 8.12 6.85
C ASN A 84 -1.95 6.74 6.97
N ASN A 85 -1.32 5.70 6.40
CA ASN A 85 -1.81 4.32 6.39
C ASN A 85 -1.46 3.56 7.68
N ASN A 86 -0.65 4.13 8.56
CA ASN A 86 -0.29 3.53 9.83
C ASN A 86 -1.46 3.56 10.80
N ARG A 87 -2.07 2.40 11.02
CA ARG A 87 -3.07 2.20 12.08
C ARG A 87 -2.39 2.14 13.45
N LYS A 88 -2.21 3.31 14.08
CA LYS A 88 -1.58 3.47 15.40
C LYS A 88 -2.32 2.73 16.54
N ASN A 89 -3.59 2.36 16.31
CA ASN A 89 -4.47 1.63 17.24
C ASN A 89 -4.89 0.24 16.71
N SER A 90 -4.00 -0.43 15.98
CA SER A 90 -4.24 -1.81 15.53
C SER A 90 -4.60 -2.72 16.73
N ARG A 91 -5.74 -3.42 16.64
CA ARG A 91 -6.23 -4.39 17.62
C ARG A 91 -6.62 -5.65 16.88
N VAL A 92 -6.20 -6.82 17.38
CA VAL A 92 -6.48 -8.13 16.77
C VAL A 92 -7.98 -8.35 16.53
N GLU A 93 -8.83 -7.94 17.48
CA GLU A 93 -10.30 -8.00 17.37
C GLU A 93 -10.89 -7.19 16.21
N GLY A 94 -10.15 -6.19 15.71
CA GLY A 94 -10.55 -5.40 14.56
C GLY A 94 -10.44 -6.15 13.23
N TYR A 95 -9.55 -7.14 13.15
CA TYR A 95 -9.28 -7.92 11.93
C TYR A 95 -10.27 -9.06 11.74
N ALA A 96 -10.82 -9.61 12.83
CA ALA A 96 -11.84 -10.66 12.78
C ALA A 96 -13.20 -10.20 12.20
N ARG A 97 -13.40 -8.89 12.01
CA ARG A 97 -14.66 -8.29 11.52
C ARG A 97 -14.64 -7.86 10.05
N SER A 98 -13.52 -8.03 9.36
CA SER A 98 -13.33 -7.61 7.95
C SER A 98 -13.45 -8.73 6.94
#